data_AF-A0A560EU76-F1
#
_entry.id   AF-A0A560EU76-F1
#
_cell.length_a   1.000
_cell.length_b   1.000
_cell.length_c   1.000
_cell.angle_alpha   90.00
_cell.angle_beta   90.00
_cell.angle_gamma   90.00
#
_symmetry.space_group_name_H-M   'P 1'
#
loop_
_entity.id
_entity.type
_entity.pdbx_description
1 polymer ?
#
loop_
_entity_poly.entity_id
_entity_poly.type
_entity_poly.pdbx_seq_one_letter_code
_entity_poly.pdbx_strand_id
1 'polypeptide(L)'
;MTMAEPGAKPAPHSLRQRLKRWADANSLSLYAAGLLLLLAALALAPAVVVAVPAGSVGVLWHRFGNGTVTDHVLEEGTHVIAPWDQIYIYDSRLQTLTRTYPAVAANGLTMEVEMSVRFRINPHAAGLVHKLAGPDYADTLVRPKIASLLYEFVSQHSPEEFYSLNRAEIQAYLLKRDREEFPLPTRETAPDTLTLEEQMASGHGPALVRVEDILISSVTLPDSVRAAIERKAEQQQIMQEYDFRLAREAKERDRKRIEAEGIRDFQATVANTITPEYLRLRGIEATSAFATSPNAKTIIIGGRDGLPVILNTGDDAHPQEAPKPAAEEHGRAPAPRAEAAKPAPGAAPAAKRPEPTVAREAAPGPTNAPTTPAEAPPLPNEPTGPVADPPQR
;
A
#
# COMPACT_ATOMS: atom_id res chain seq x y z
N MET A 1 89.78 45.75 -72.47
CA MET A 1 90.06 44.77 -71.40
C MET A 1 90.36 45.61 -70.18
N THR A 2 89.59 45.65 -69.10
CA THR A 2 88.98 44.62 -68.23
C THR A 2 88.44 45.47 -67.06
N MET A 3 87.38 45.22 -66.32
CA MET A 3 86.48 44.10 -66.07
C MET A 3 85.19 44.76 -65.52
N ALA A 4 84.04 44.20 -65.86
CA ALA A 4 82.80 44.48 -65.16
C ALA A 4 82.89 43.93 -63.73
N GLU A 5 82.53 44.74 -62.73
CA GLU A 5 82.16 44.24 -61.40
C GLU A 5 80.68 44.54 -61.12
N PRO A 6 80.01 43.64 -60.36
CA PRO A 6 78.62 43.31 -60.57
C PRO A 6 77.69 44.04 -59.59
N GLY A 7 76.45 44.20 -60.03
CA GLY A 7 75.39 44.87 -59.29
C GLY A 7 75.20 44.38 -57.85
N ALA A 8 75.12 45.34 -56.93
CA ALA A 8 74.63 45.14 -55.59
C ALA A 8 73.20 44.57 -55.65
N LYS A 9 73.04 43.32 -55.24
CA LYS A 9 71.72 42.68 -55.06
C LYS A 9 70.93 43.48 -54.01
N PRO A 10 69.69 43.93 -54.28
CA PRO A 10 68.87 44.58 -53.27
C PRO A 10 68.55 43.59 -52.15
N ALA A 11 68.69 44.03 -50.90
CA ALA A 11 68.41 43.23 -49.71
C ALA A 11 67.00 42.62 -49.80
N PRO A 12 66.79 41.35 -49.42
CA PRO A 12 65.49 40.71 -49.51
C PRO A 12 64.50 41.50 -48.65
N HIS A 13 63.46 42.05 -49.27
CA HIS A 13 62.34 42.64 -48.55
C HIS A 13 61.82 41.60 -47.56
N SER A 14 61.97 41.89 -46.26
CA SER A 14 61.50 41.00 -45.21
C SER A 14 60.02 40.67 -45.46
N LEU A 15 59.68 39.38 -45.39
CA LEU A 15 58.33 38.87 -45.67
C LEU A 15 57.22 39.68 -44.97
N ARG A 16 57.52 40.21 -43.78
CA ARG A 16 56.66 41.07 -42.97
C ARG A 16 56.24 42.37 -43.70
N GLN A 17 57.12 43.00 -44.47
CA GLN A 17 56.81 44.23 -45.20
C GLN A 17 55.95 43.96 -46.45
N ARG A 18 56.11 42.80 -47.09
CA ARG A 18 55.26 42.37 -48.21
C ARG A 18 53.86 42.01 -47.74
N LEU A 19 53.76 41.29 -46.61
CA LEU A 19 52.51 40.98 -45.91
C LEU A 19 51.76 42.24 -45.50
N LYS A 20 52.45 43.24 -44.93
CA LYS A 20 51.83 44.50 -44.50
C LYS A 20 51.22 45.28 -45.67
N ARG A 21 51.97 45.48 -46.76
CA ARG A 21 51.44 46.19 -47.95
C ARG A 21 50.30 45.45 -48.63
N TRP A 22 50.35 44.11 -48.63
CA TRP A 22 49.27 43.27 -49.14
C TRP A 22 48.01 43.35 -48.27
N ALA A 23 48.17 43.36 -46.94
CA ALA A 23 47.07 43.54 -46.00
C ALA A 23 46.46 44.93 -46.08
N ASP A 24 47.28 45.98 -46.23
CA ASP A 24 46.80 47.37 -46.38
C ASP A 24 46.01 47.53 -47.70
N ALA A 25 46.50 46.94 -48.79
CA ALA A 25 45.83 46.95 -50.10
C ALA A 25 44.52 46.15 -50.13
N ASN A 26 44.39 45.11 -49.30
CA ASN A 26 43.19 44.26 -49.20
C ASN A 26 42.43 44.46 -47.88
N SER A 27 42.62 45.59 -47.21
CA SER A 27 42.07 45.83 -45.88
C SER A 27 40.54 45.75 -45.85
N LEU A 28 39.85 46.27 -46.87
CA LEU A 28 38.38 46.20 -46.99
C LEU A 28 37.86 44.76 -47.09
N SER A 29 38.49 43.89 -47.88
CA SER A 29 38.08 42.49 -48.02
C SER A 29 38.41 41.68 -46.77
N LEU A 30 39.49 42.00 -46.07
CA LEU A 30 39.81 41.42 -44.76
C LEU A 30 38.78 41.82 -43.70
N TYR A 31 38.34 43.08 -43.65
CA TYR A 31 37.27 43.51 -42.74
C TYR A 31 35.92 42.87 -43.10
N ALA A 32 35.57 42.79 -44.38
CA ALA A 32 34.33 42.13 -44.83
C ALA A 32 34.34 40.63 -44.52
N ALA A 33 35.46 39.94 -44.77
CA ALA A 33 35.64 38.53 -44.41
C ALA A 33 35.60 38.32 -42.90
N GLY A 34 36.21 39.21 -42.12
CA GLY A 34 36.15 39.19 -40.65
C GLY A 34 34.74 39.38 -40.12
N LEU A 35 33.97 40.33 -40.68
CA LEU A 35 32.57 40.55 -40.32
C LEU A 35 31.69 39.36 -40.69
N LEU A 36 31.93 38.74 -41.85
CA LEU A 36 31.19 37.54 -42.28
C LEU A 36 31.50 36.35 -41.37
N LEU A 37 32.77 36.14 -40.99
CA LEU A 37 33.15 35.13 -40.00
C LEU A 37 32.52 35.38 -38.64
N LEU A 38 32.48 36.64 -38.18
CA LEU A 38 31.83 37.02 -36.94
C LEU A 38 30.32 36.73 -36.99
N LEU A 39 29.64 37.11 -38.07
CA LEU A 39 28.22 36.83 -38.27
C LEU A 39 27.94 35.33 -38.34
N ALA A 40 28.78 34.57 -39.04
CA ALA A 40 28.67 33.11 -39.10
C ALA A 40 28.87 32.49 -37.71
N ALA A 41 29.87 32.94 -36.94
CA ALA A 41 30.11 32.47 -35.58
C ALA A 41 28.94 32.80 -34.65
N LEU A 42 28.37 34.01 -34.74
CA LEU A 42 27.21 34.42 -33.96
C LEU A 42 25.95 33.64 -34.35
N ALA A 43 25.76 33.37 -35.64
CA ALA A 43 24.65 32.57 -36.15
C ALA A 43 24.75 31.09 -35.73
N LEU A 44 25.98 30.55 -35.62
CA LEU A 44 26.24 29.17 -35.20
C LEU A 44 26.32 29.00 -33.68
N ALA A 45 26.54 30.07 -32.92
CA ALA A 45 26.65 30.04 -31.46
C ALA A 45 25.57 29.20 -30.74
N PRO A 46 24.25 29.33 -31.04
CA PRO A 46 23.23 28.53 -30.36
C PRO A 46 23.28 27.04 -30.71
N ALA A 47 23.87 26.65 -31.85
CA ALA A 47 24.05 25.25 -32.22
C ALA A 47 25.31 24.63 -31.58
N VAL A 48 26.27 25.47 -31.17
CA VAL A 48 27.55 25.06 -30.60
C VAL A 48 27.49 24.97 -29.08
N VAL A 49 26.81 25.91 -28.42
CA VAL A 49 26.74 25.99 -26.96
C VAL A 49 25.40 25.44 -26.50
N VAL A 50 25.41 24.25 -25.88
CA VAL A 50 24.20 23.62 -25.35
C VAL A 50 24.32 23.43 -23.84
N ALA A 51 23.27 23.79 -23.11
CA ALA A 51 23.18 23.58 -21.68
C ALA A 51 22.38 22.30 -21.37
N VAL A 52 23.01 21.37 -20.64
CA VAL A 52 22.35 20.20 -20.07
C VAL A 52 21.82 20.58 -18.69
N PRO A 53 20.50 20.49 -18.45
CA PRO A 53 19.92 20.87 -17.17
C PRO A 53 20.35 19.92 -16.04
N ALA A 54 20.26 20.39 -14.80
CA ALA A 54 20.64 19.60 -13.64
C ALA A 54 19.81 18.31 -13.53
N GLY A 55 20.42 17.20 -13.13
CA GLY A 55 19.77 15.89 -13.06
C GLY A 55 19.31 15.34 -14.41
N SER A 56 19.96 15.76 -15.50
CA SER A 56 19.81 15.16 -16.82
C SER A 56 21.19 14.85 -17.40
N VAL A 57 21.22 13.94 -18.36
CA VAL A 57 22.44 13.56 -19.08
C VAL A 57 22.25 13.76 -20.58
N GLY A 58 23.27 14.31 -21.23
CA GLY A 58 23.30 14.50 -22.66
C GLY A 58 23.98 13.33 -23.35
N VAL A 59 23.29 12.71 -24.30
CA VAL A 59 23.86 11.72 -25.21
C VAL A 59 24.23 12.39 -26.52
N LEU A 60 25.51 12.31 -26.88
CA LEU A 60 26.03 12.91 -28.10
C LEU A 60 25.86 11.97 -29.30
N TRP A 61 25.41 12.52 -30.41
CA TRP A 61 25.36 11.86 -31.71
C TRP A 61 26.19 12.65 -32.72
N HIS A 62 27.22 12.01 -33.24
CA HIS A 62 28.07 12.61 -34.26
C HIS A 62 27.48 12.41 -35.66
N ARG A 63 27.30 13.51 -36.38
CA ARG A 63 26.75 13.46 -37.75
C ARG A 63 27.73 12.90 -38.78
N PHE A 64 29.02 13.17 -38.57
CA PHE A 64 30.10 12.67 -39.40
C PHE A 64 31.00 11.78 -38.54
N GLY A 65 31.05 10.47 -38.84
CA GLY A 65 31.85 9.49 -38.09
C GLY A 65 31.02 8.37 -37.47
N ASN A 66 31.24 8.10 -36.17
CA ASN A 66 30.85 6.86 -35.47
C ASN A 66 29.42 6.87 -34.86
N GLY A 67 28.57 7.84 -35.25
CA GLY A 67 27.17 7.92 -34.80
C GLY A 67 27.01 8.23 -33.30
N THR A 68 26.12 7.50 -32.61
CA THR A 68 25.85 7.68 -31.18
C THR A 68 27.05 7.28 -30.33
N VAL A 69 27.50 8.19 -29.48
CA VAL A 69 28.55 7.93 -28.50
C VAL A 69 27.97 7.12 -27.34
N THR A 70 28.54 5.94 -27.08
CA THR A 70 28.09 5.03 -26.01
C THR A 70 29.00 5.02 -24.79
N ASP A 71 30.26 5.45 -24.95
CA ASP A 71 31.31 5.22 -23.94
C ASP A 71 31.40 6.34 -22.90
N HIS A 72 30.91 7.53 -23.25
CA HIS A 72 30.85 8.68 -22.35
C HIS A 72 29.56 9.47 -22.59
N VAL A 73 29.11 10.16 -21.55
CA VAL A 73 27.93 11.02 -21.57
C VAL A 73 28.31 12.42 -21.13
N LEU A 74 27.55 13.41 -21.60
CA LEU A 74 27.69 14.79 -21.16
C LEU A 74 26.90 14.95 -19.86
N GLU A 75 27.59 15.34 -18.79
CA GLU A 75 26.97 15.59 -17.50
C GLU A 75 26.18 16.91 -17.51
N GLU A 76 25.61 17.31 -16.37
CA GLU A 76 24.95 18.59 -16.23
C GLU A 76 25.93 19.77 -16.42
N GLY A 77 25.46 20.86 -17.06
CA GLY A 77 26.27 22.04 -17.32
C GLY A 77 26.32 22.46 -18.79
N THR A 78 27.17 23.43 -19.09
CA THR A 78 27.30 23.99 -20.45
C THR A 78 28.39 23.25 -21.22
N HIS A 79 28.01 22.69 -22.36
CA HIS A 79 28.89 21.92 -23.22
C HIS A 79 29.01 22.58 -24.59
N VAL A 80 30.20 22.46 -25.18
CA VAL A 80 30.50 22.95 -26.52
C VAL A 80 30.55 21.75 -27.45
N ILE A 81 29.64 21.71 -28.42
CA ILE A 81 29.55 20.65 -29.42
C ILE A 81 29.78 21.23 -30.82
N ALA A 82 30.13 20.38 -31.78
CA ALA A 82 30.21 20.82 -33.16
C ALA A 82 28.80 21.18 -33.68
N PRO A 83 28.65 22.22 -34.52
CA PRO A 83 27.34 22.74 -34.93
C PRO A 83 26.51 21.78 -35.79
N TRP A 84 27.10 20.67 -36.24
CA TRP A 84 26.43 19.62 -37.01
C TRP A 84 26.06 18.39 -36.19
N ASP A 85 26.55 18.28 -34.95
CA ASP A 85 26.24 17.17 -34.05
C ASP A 85 24.93 17.42 -33.30
N GLN A 86 24.33 16.36 -32.79
CA GLN A 86 23.06 16.42 -32.05
C GLN A 86 23.23 15.87 -30.65
N ILE A 87 22.51 16.47 -29.70
CA ILE A 87 22.48 16.04 -28.30
C ILE A 87 21.06 15.66 -27.91
N TYR A 88 20.92 14.50 -27.29
CA TYR A 88 19.66 14.00 -26.76
C TYR A 88 19.72 14.05 -25.24
N ILE A 89 18.82 14.80 -24.62
CA ILE A 89 18.80 15.00 -23.17
C ILE A 89 17.87 13.97 -22.55
N TYR A 90 18.39 13.20 -21.60
CA TYR A 90 17.66 12.20 -20.82
C TYR A 90 17.58 12.62 -19.36
N ASP A 91 16.40 12.51 -18.76
CA ASP A 91 16.22 12.76 -17.33
C ASP A 91 16.74 11.56 -16.52
N SER A 92 17.78 11.79 -15.71
CA SER A 92 18.40 10.78 -14.85
C SER A 92 17.78 10.70 -13.45
N ARG A 93 16.78 11.54 -13.18
CA ARG A 93 16.03 11.54 -11.93
C ARG A 93 15.04 10.37 -11.89
N LEU A 94 14.48 10.19 -10.70
CA LEU A 94 13.46 9.18 -10.47
C LEU A 94 12.15 9.59 -11.14
N GLN A 95 11.64 8.71 -11.99
CA GLN A 95 10.39 8.88 -12.72
C GLN A 95 9.40 7.80 -12.29
N THR A 96 8.11 8.13 -12.36
CA THR A 96 7.02 7.19 -12.06
C THR A 96 6.15 7.01 -13.29
N LEU A 97 5.93 5.75 -13.69
CA LEU A 97 5.03 5.38 -14.77
C LEU A 97 3.88 4.54 -14.22
N THR A 98 2.67 5.08 -14.28
CA THR A 98 1.44 4.37 -13.90
C THR A 98 0.68 3.94 -15.14
N ARG A 99 0.34 2.64 -15.24
CA ARG A 99 -0.39 2.07 -16.37
C ARG A 99 -1.29 0.92 -15.92
N THR A 100 -2.38 0.76 -16.66
CA THR A 100 -3.29 -0.37 -16.54
C THR A 100 -2.95 -1.43 -17.59
N TYR A 101 -2.79 -2.67 -17.15
CA TYR A 101 -2.44 -3.81 -17.96
C TYR A 101 -3.59 -4.81 -17.97
N PRO A 102 -4.19 -5.12 -19.13
CA PRO A 102 -5.15 -6.20 -19.24
C PRO A 102 -4.41 -7.54 -19.17
N ALA A 103 -4.75 -8.38 -18.20
CA ALA A 103 -4.08 -9.66 -17.96
C ALA A 103 -5.10 -10.79 -17.83
N VAL A 104 -4.64 -12.02 -18.10
CA VAL A 104 -5.44 -13.24 -17.96
C VAL A 104 -4.76 -14.13 -16.93
N ALA A 105 -5.46 -14.45 -15.85
CA ALA A 105 -4.94 -15.30 -14.78
C ALA A 105 -4.90 -16.79 -15.17
N ALA A 106 -4.24 -17.60 -14.33
CA ALA A 106 -4.10 -19.04 -14.51
C ALA A 106 -5.43 -19.79 -14.73
N ASN A 107 -6.53 -19.30 -14.14
CA ASN A 107 -7.87 -19.87 -14.28
C ASN A 107 -8.64 -19.37 -15.52
N GLY A 108 -8.01 -18.56 -16.37
CA GLY A 108 -8.61 -18.00 -17.59
C GLY A 108 -9.45 -16.74 -17.37
N LEU A 109 -9.50 -16.19 -16.15
CA LEU A 109 -10.23 -14.96 -15.89
C LEU A 109 -9.45 -13.73 -16.38
N THR A 110 -10.12 -12.85 -17.11
CA THR A 110 -9.59 -11.55 -17.50
C THR A 110 -9.69 -10.55 -16.34
N MET A 111 -8.64 -9.77 -16.13
CA MET A 111 -8.61 -8.69 -15.15
C MET A 111 -7.79 -7.51 -15.67
N GLU A 112 -7.99 -6.34 -15.08
CA GLU A 112 -7.16 -5.18 -15.34
C GLU A 112 -6.32 -4.86 -14.11
N VAL A 113 -5.00 -4.83 -14.28
CA VAL A 113 -4.06 -4.54 -13.18
C VAL A 113 -3.46 -3.15 -13.39
N GLU A 114 -3.72 -2.24 -12.48
CA GLU A 114 -3.09 -0.93 -12.45
C GLU A 114 -1.80 -0.98 -11.64
N MET A 115 -0.69 -0.66 -12.30
CA MET A 115 0.64 -0.75 -11.72
C MET A 115 1.42 0.55 -11.95
N SER A 116 2.12 0.98 -10.91
CA SER A 116 3.01 2.13 -10.89
C SER A 116 4.45 1.66 -10.71
N VAL A 117 5.32 1.97 -11.65
CA VAL A 117 6.74 1.62 -11.60
C VAL A 117 7.57 2.88 -11.43
N ARG A 118 8.46 2.87 -10.44
CA ARG A 118 9.43 3.94 -10.20
C ARG A 118 10.79 3.52 -10.73
N PHE A 119 11.32 4.25 -11.68
CA PHE A 119 12.57 3.91 -12.34
C PHE A 119 13.38 5.16 -12.66
N ARG A 120 14.67 4.97 -12.91
CA ARG A 120 15.58 5.99 -13.44
C ARG A 120 16.58 5.37 -14.40
N ILE A 121 17.01 6.13 -15.38
CA ILE A 121 18.07 5.70 -16.29
C ILE A 121 19.42 5.69 -15.57
N ASN A 122 20.30 4.75 -15.92
CA ASN A 122 21.68 4.80 -15.47
C ASN A 122 22.45 5.85 -16.30
N PRO A 123 22.97 6.93 -15.69
CA PRO A 123 23.70 7.99 -16.39
C PRO A 123 24.78 7.46 -17.34
N HIS A 124 25.60 6.53 -16.87
CA HIS A 124 26.74 5.99 -17.64
C HIS A 124 26.31 5.12 -18.82
N ALA A 125 25.11 4.53 -18.76
CA ALA A 125 24.57 3.69 -19.84
C ALA A 125 23.63 4.45 -20.77
N ALA A 126 23.43 5.77 -20.60
CA ALA A 126 22.44 6.53 -21.36
C ALA A 126 22.71 6.51 -22.88
N GLY A 127 23.99 6.50 -23.30
CA GLY A 127 24.35 6.35 -24.71
C GLY A 127 23.88 5.02 -25.30
N LEU A 128 23.99 3.92 -24.54
CA LEU A 128 23.48 2.61 -24.94
C LEU A 128 21.95 2.58 -24.95
N VAL A 129 21.29 3.20 -23.97
CA VAL A 129 19.83 3.32 -23.95
C VAL A 129 19.34 4.04 -25.20
N HIS A 130 19.97 5.16 -25.58
CA HIS A 130 19.61 5.86 -26.80
C HIS A 130 19.79 4.99 -28.05
N LYS A 131 20.91 4.26 -28.14
CA LYS A 131 21.22 3.42 -29.30
C LYS A 131 20.28 2.21 -29.43
N LEU A 132 19.88 1.60 -28.32
CA LEU A 132 19.06 0.38 -28.29
C LEU A 132 17.55 0.66 -28.25
N ALA A 133 17.13 1.65 -27.47
CA ALA A 133 15.72 1.93 -27.15
C ALA A 133 15.24 3.30 -27.66
N GLY A 134 16.15 4.22 -27.98
CA GLY A 134 15.83 5.57 -28.46
C GLY A 134 15.42 6.55 -27.35
N PRO A 135 14.87 7.72 -27.72
CA PRO A 135 14.35 8.72 -26.77
C PRO A 135 13.19 8.19 -25.92
N ASP A 136 12.30 7.37 -26.50
CA ASP A 136 11.11 6.82 -25.85
C ASP A 136 11.39 5.51 -25.10
N TYR A 137 12.56 5.40 -24.45
CA TYR A 137 13.01 4.18 -23.78
C TYR A 137 12.04 3.64 -22.72
N ALA A 138 11.25 4.52 -22.09
CA ALA A 138 10.21 4.12 -21.14
C ALA A 138 9.15 3.22 -21.81
N ASP A 139 8.83 3.47 -23.08
CA ASP A 139 7.80 2.76 -23.82
C ASP A 139 8.33 1.59 -24.64
N THR A 140 9.57 1.69 -25.11
CA THR A 140 10.21 0.65 -25.95
C THR A 140 10.94 -0.41 -25.13
N LEU A 141 11.47 -0.05 -23.95
CA LEU A 141 12.27 -0.94 -23.11
C LEU A 141 11.59 -1.25 -21.77
N VAL A 142 11.26 -0.22 -20.98
CA VAL A 142 10.76 -0.42 -19.60
C VAL A 142 9.37 -1.05 -19.60
N ARG A 143 8.43 -0.47 -20.35
CA ARG A 143 7.04 -0.92 -20.38
C ARG A 143 6.88 -2.39 -20.83
N PRO A 144 7.45 -2.86 -21.96
CA PRO A 144 7.27 -4.25 -22.40
C PRO A 144 7.88 -5.23 -21.40
N LYS A 145 8.98 -4.86 -20.77
CA LYS A 145 9.66 -5.70 -19.79
C LYS A 145 8.87 -5.87 -18.50
N ILE A 146 8.40 -4.77 -17.94
CA ILE A 146 7.51 -4.76 -16.78
C ILE A 146 6.21 -5.52 -17.09
N ALA A 147 5.65 -5.36 -18.29
CA ALA A 147 4.47 -6.11 -18.72
C ALA A 147 4.74 -7.61 -18.76
N SER A 148 5.90 -8.04 -19.27
CA SER A 148 6.29 -9.45 -19.28
C SER A 148 6.37 -10.04 -17.88
N LEU A 149 7.00 -9.33 -16.93
CA LEU A 149 7.08 -9.76 -15.54
C LEU A 149 5.71 -9.87 -14.88
N LEU A 150 4.83 -8.89 -15.14
CA LEU A 150 3.46 -8.93 -14.66
C LEU A 150 2.70 -10.12 -15.25
N TYR A 151 2.79 -10.35 -16.56
CA TYR A 151 2.08 -11.45 -17.22
C TYR A 151 2.61 -12.82 -16.78
N GLU A 152 3.92 -12.96 -16.56
CA GLU A 152 4.49 -14.17 -15.94
C GLU A 152 3.86 -14.41 -14.56
N PHE A 153 3.83 -13.38 -13.70
CA PHE A 153 3.25 -13.49 -12.37
C PHE A 153 1.75 -13.85 -12.41
N VAL A 154 0.95 -13.13 -13.20
CA VAL A 154 -0.50 -13.35 -13.32
C VAL A 154 -0.81 -14.72 -13.92
N SER A 155 0.01 -15.23 -14.85
CA SER A 155 -0.19 -16.55 -15.45
C SER A 155 -0.04 -17.72 -14.47
N GLN A 156 0.68 -17.50 -13.36
CA GLN A 156 0.95 -18.52 -12.35
C GLN A 156 0.02 -18.45 -11.13
N HIS A 157 -0.74 -17.36 -10.98
CA HIS A 157 -1.55 -17.08 -9.79
C HIS A 157 -3.04 -16.91 -10.13
N SER A 158 -3.89 -17.11 -9.13
CA SER A 158 -5.34 -16.93 -9.26
C SER A 158 -5.77 -15.48 -8.97
N PRO A 159 -6.88 -14.98 -9.56
CA PRO A 159 -7.45 -13.66 -9.24
C PRO A 159 -7.77 -13.46 -7.76
N GLU A 160 -8.19 -14.53 -7.07
CA GLU A 160 -8.50 -14.51 -5.65
C GLU A 160 -7.25 -14.19 -4.83
N GLU A 161 -6.10 -14.76 -5.23
CA GLU A 161 -4.79 -14.50 -4.61
C GLU A 161 -4.40 -13.02 -4.74
N PHE A 162 -4.73 -12.33 -5.84
CA PHE A 162 -4.46 -10.88 -5.93
C PHE A 162 -5.24 -10.05 -4.90
N TYR A 163 -6.42 -10.52 -4.49
CA TYR A 163 -7.27 -9.86 -3.49
C TYR A 163 -6.93 -10.30 -2.06
N SER A 164 -6.53 -11.56 -1.86
CA SER A 164 -6.25 -12.13 -0.54
C SER A 164 -4.78 -12.06 -0.12
N LEU A 165 -3.83 -12.08 -1.06
CA LEU A 165 -2.41 -11.91 -0.76
C LEU A 165 -2.18 -10.50 -0.22
N ASN A 166 -1.28 -10.40 0.75
CA ASN A 166 -0.71 -9.11 1.10
C ASN A 166 -0.03 -8.58 -0.16
N ARG A 167 -0.56 -7.50 -0.75
CA ARG A 167 0.04 -6.85 -1.94
C ARG A 167 1.55 -6.64 -1.83
N ALA A 168 2.05 -6.52 -0.60
CA ALA A 168 3.47 -6.49 -0.26
C ALA A 168 4.26 -7.72 -0.75
N GLU A 169 3.71 -8.93 -0.68
CA GLU A 169 4.36 -10.17 -1.14
C GLU A 169 4.50 -10.18 -2.66
N ILE A 170 3.47 -9.72 -3.38
CA ILE A 170 3.50 -9.59 -4.84
C ILE A 170 4.56 -8.56 -5.25
N GLN A 171 4.57 -7.40 -4.58
CA GLN A 171 5.57 -6.36 -4.83
C GLN A 171 6.99 -6.87 -4.57
N ALA A 172 7.21 -7.62 -3.49
CA ALA A 172 8.50 -8.23 -3.17
C ALA A 172 8.93 -9.26 -4.22
N TYR A 173 8.01 -10.09 -4.71
CA TYR A 173 8.27 -11.05 -5.78
C TYR A 173 8.70 -10.34 -7.08
N LEU A 174 7.90 -9.36 -7.52
CA LEU A 174 8.17 -8.61 -8.75
C LEU A 174 9.48 -7.85 -8.67
N LEU A 175 9.76 -7.20 -7.54
CA LEU A 175 11.01 -6.47 -7.33
C LEU A 175 12.22 -7.40 -7.31
N LYS A 176 12.08 -8.61 -6.73
CA LYS A 176 13.15 -9.60 -6.74
C LYS A 176 13.44 -10.08 -8.17
N ARG A 177 12.39 -10.40 -8.94
CA ARG A 177 12.54 -10.85 -10.33
C ARG A 177 13.09 -9.75 -11.24
N ASP A 178 12.63 -8.53 -11.06
CA ASP A 178 13.18 -7.37 -11.75
C ASP A 178 14.68 -7.21 -11.47
N ARG A 179 15.14 -7.35 -10.22
CA ARG A 179 16.58 -7.30 -9.91
C ARG A 179 17.40 -8.43 -10.53
N GLU A 180 16.82 -9.60 -10.74
CA GLU A 180 17.49 -10.71 -11.44
C GLU A 180 17.64 -10.39 -12.94
N GLU A 181 16.68 -9.66 -13.51
CA GLU A 181 16.63 -9.39 -14.94
C GLU A 181 17.24 -8.03 -15.35
N PHE A 182 17.23 -7.07 -14.42
CA PHE A 182 17.94 -5.80 -14.45
C PHE A 182 18.93 -5.75 -13.28
N PRO A 183 20.03 -6.53 -13.36
CA PRO A 183 21.01 -6.56 -12.29
C PRO A 183 21.55 -5.16 -12.00
N LEU A 184 21.43 -4.74 -10.75
CA LEU A 184 22.02 -3.49 -10.30
C LEU A 184 23.54 -3.71 -10.21
N PRO A 185 24.39 -2.77 -10.68
CA PRO A 185 25.79 -2.78 -10.30
C PRO A 185 25.84 -2.61 -8.78
N THR A 186 26.16 -3.68 -8.07
CA THR A 186 26.49 -3.64 -6.65
C THR A 186 27.92 -3.14 -6.54
N ARG A 187 28.22 -2.35 -5.50
CA ARG A 187 29.58 -1.85 -5.22
C ARG A 187 30.64 -2.96 -5.16
N GLU A 188 30.23 -4.20 -4.89
CA GLU A 188 31.08 -5.38 -4.84
C GLU A 188 31.32 -6.04 -6.21
N THR A 189 30.40 -5.88 -7.16
CA THR A 189 30.46 -6.53 -8.49
C THR A 189 30.97 -5.61 -9.59
N ALA A 190 30.92 -4.29 -9.41
CA ALA A 190 31.50 -3.34 -10.33
C ALA A 190 32.20 -2.20 -9.57
N PRO A 191 33.51 -2.26 -9.32
CA PRO A 191 34.27 -1.04 -9.06
C PRO A 191 33.97 -0.02 -10.17
N ASP A 192 33.73 1.24 -9.78
CA ASP A 192 33.36 2.38 -10.65
C ASP A 192 34.37 2.65 -11.80
N THR A 193 35.45 1.88 -11.89
CA THR A 193 36.52 1.94 -12.88
C THR A 193 36.43 0.90 -13.99
N LEU A 194 35.50 -0.05 -13.94
CA LEU A 194 35.38 -1.08 -14.99
C LEU A 194 34.84 -0.49 -16.28
N THR A 195 35.59 -0.70 -17.35
CA THR A 195 35.20 -0.30 -18.70
C THR A 195 33.96 -1.08 -19.14
N LEU A 196 33.17 -0.53 -20.07
CA LEU A 196 32.00 -1.22 -20.66
C LEU A 196 32.36 -2.62 -21.19
N GLU A 197 33.58 -2.80 -21.69
CA GLU A 197 34.09 -4.07 -22.20
C GLU A 197 34.25 -5.14 -21.11
N GLU A 198 34.75 -4.76 -19.93
CA GLU A 198 34.91 -5.68 -18.80
C GLU A 198 33.57 -6.04 -18.15
N GLN A 199 32.62 -5.09 -18.13
CA GLN A 199 31.24 -5.37 -17.69
C GLN A 199 30.56 -6.36 -18.64
N MET A 200 30.69 -6.18 -19.96
CA MET A 200 30.20 -7.15 -20.95
C MET A 200 30.90 -8.52 -20.84
N ALA A 201 32.19 -8.56 -20.49
CA ALA A 201 32.93 -9.80 -20.29
C ALA A 201 32.53 -10.56 -19.00
N SER A 202 32.01 -9.86 -18.00
CA SER A 202 31.50 -10.44 -16.74
C SER A 202 30.15 -11.17 -16.88
N GLY A 203 29.61 -11.24 -18.10
CA GLY A 203 28.32 -11.89 -18.40
C GLY A 203 27.09 -11.08 -17.97
N HIS A 204 27.28 -9.96 -17.27
CA HIS A 204 26.22 -9.05 -16.84
C HIS A 204 26.34 -7.76 -17.65
N GLY A 205 25.48 -7.57 -18.64
CA GLY A 205 25.45 -6.33 -19.42
C GLY A 205 25.25 -5.09 -18.53
N PRO A 206 25.67 -3.90 -18.98
CA PRO A 206 25.51 -2.67 -18.19
C PRO A 206 24.03 -2.44 -17.89
N ALA A 207 23.71 -2.18 -16.62
CA ALA A 207 22.34 -1.89 -16.20
C ALA A 207 21.86 -0.61 -16.88
N LEU A 208 21.00 -0.74 -17.89
CA LEU A 208 20.47 0.35 -18.72
C LEU A 208 19.53 1.26 -17.91
N VAL A 209 18.58 0.65 -17.21
CA VAL A 209 17.57 1.30 -16.39
C VAL A 209 17.55 0.63 -15.02
N ARG A 210 17.41 1.43 -13.98
CA ARG A 210 17.25 0.98 -12.59
C ARG A 210 15.80 1.15 -12.18
N VAL A 211 15.14 0.07 -11.84
CA VAL A 211 13.82 0.08 -11.20
C VAL A 211 14.04 0.11 -9.69
N GLU A 212 13.46 1.10 -9.02
CA GLU A 212 13.56 1.24 -7.56
C GLU A 212 12.38 0.53 -6.89
N ASP A 213 11.16 0.74 -7.39
CA ASP A 213 9.93 0.17 -6.82
C ASP A 213 8.91 -0.21 -7.89
N ILE A 214 8.13 -1.26 -7.63
CA ILE A 214 6.96 -1.68 -8.41
C ILE A 214 5.76 -1.75 -7.46
N LEU A 215 4.70 -0.98 -7.75
CA LEU A 215 3.52 -0.88 -6.90
C LEU A 215 2.26 -1.26 -7.66
N ILE A 216 1.53 -2.25 -7.15
CA ILE A 216 0.19 -2.60 -7.65
C ILE A 216 -0.86 -1.74 -6.95
N SER A 217 -1.46 -0.83 -7.71
CA SER A 217 -2.40 0.19 -7.23
C SER A 217 -3.82 -0.38 -7.13
N SER A 218 -4.31 -1.06 -8.17
CA SER A 218 -5.62 -1.67 -8.19
C SER A 218 -5.67 -2.91 -9.09
N VAL A 219 -6.60 -3.82 -8.81
CA VAL A 219 -6.92 -4.97 -9.66
C VAL A 219 -8.42 -4.99 -9.86
N THR A 220 -8.85 -4.81 -11.10
CA THR A 220 -10.27 -4.76 -11.47
C THR A 220 -10.67 -6.12 -12.02
N LEU A 221 -11.49 -6.83 -11.26
CA LEU A 221 -12.08 -8.11 -11.63
C LEU A 221 -13.46 -7.92 -12.27
N PRO A 222 -13.91 -8.81 -13.16
CA PRO A 222 -15.29 -8.85 -13.63
C PRO A 222 -16.27 -8.98 -12.46
N ASP A 223 -17.41 -8.27 -12.55
CA ASP A 223 -18.35 -8.13 -11.43
C ASP A 223 -18.91 -9.47 -10.93
N SER A 224 -19.07 -10.46 -11.83
CA SER A 224 -19.54 -11.80 -11.47
C SER A 224 -18.57 -12.53 -10.53
N VAL A 225 -17.26 -12.41 -10.76
CA VAL A 225 -16.24 -13.05 -9.92
C VAL A 225 -16.07 -12.27 -8.62
N ARG A 226 -16.05 -10.94 -8.69
CA ARG A 226 -16.01 -10.11 -7.47
C ARG A 226 -17.15 -10.47 -6.53
N ALA A 227 -18.38 -10.54 -7.03
CA ALA A 227 -19.56 -10.92 -6.26
C ALA A 227 -19.46 -12.36 -5.70
N ALA A 228 -18.86 -13.29 -6.44
CA ALA A 228 -18.65 -14.67 -5.97
C ALA A 228 -17.60 -14.75 -4.85
N ILE A 229 -16.51 -13.98 -4.95
CA ILE A 229 -15.47 -13.86 -3.91
C ILE A 229 -16.06 -13.24 -2.65
N GLU A 230 -16.77 -12.12 -2.78
CA GLU A 230 -17.44 -11.44 -1.66
C GLU A 230 -18.43 -12.38 -0.97
N ARG A 231 -19.28 -13.09 -1.74
CA ARG A 231 -20.21 -14.07 -1.20
C ARG A 231 -19.49 -15.22 -0.48
N LYS A 232 -18.40 -15.74 -1.04
CA LYS A 232 -17.60 -16.81 -0.40
C LYS A 232 -16.99 -16.32 0.93
N ALA A 233 -16.43 -15.11 0.94
CA ALA A 233 -15.85 -14.50 2.14
C ALA A 233 -16.92 -14.27 3.21
N GLU A 234 -18.10 -13.78 2.83
CA GLU A 234 -19.25 -13.62 3.72
C GLU A 234 -19.68 -14.97 4.32
N GLN A 235 -19.84 -16.02 3.51
CA GLN A 235 -20.21 -17.34 4.01
C GLN A 235 -19.14 -17.94 4.94
N GLN A 236 -17.85 -17.71 4.66
CA GLN A 236 -16.76 -18.12 5.53
C GLN A 236 -16.81 -17.38 6.88
N GLN A 237 -17.10 -16.08 6.89
CA GLN A 237 -17.28 -15.31 8.12
C GLN A 237 -18.50 -15.78 8.93
N ILE A 238 -19.62 -16.06 8.26
CA ILE A 238 -20.83 -16.61 8.90
C ILE A 238 -20.53 -17.98 9.52
N MET A 239 -19.79 -18.84 8.82
CA MET A 239 -19.40 -20.14 9.36
C MET A 239 -18.54 -19.99 10.61
N GLN A 240 -17.53 -19.12 10.56
CA GLN A 240 -16.68 -18.84 11.73
C GLN A 240 -17.50 -18.29 12.91
N GLU A 241 -18.44 -17.37 12.66
CA GLU A 241 -19.34 -16.86 13.69
C GLU A 241 -20.17 -17.99 14.32
N TYR A 242 -20.69 -18.90 13.49
CA TYR A 242 -21.48 -20.04 13.96
C TYR A 242 -20.66 -20.99 14.83
N ASP A 243 -19.41 -21.26 14.46
CA ASP A 243 -18.47 -22.05 15.25
C ASP A 243 -18.21 -21.40 16.62
N PHE A 244 -17.98 -20.09 16.65
CA PHE A 244 -17.84 -19.34 17.91
C PHE A 244 -19.11 -19.36 18.74
N ARG A 245 -20.29 -19.29 18.11
CA ARG A 245 -21.58 -19.41 18.79
C ARG A 245 -21.73 -20.78 19.42
N LEU A 246 -21.48 -21.87 18.69
CA LEU A 246 -21.54 -23.23 19.23
C LEU A 246 -20.57 -23.41 20.40
N ALA A 247 -19.33 -22.92 20.27
CA ALA A 247 -18.34 -22.97 21.34
C ALA A 247 -18.80 -22.19 22.59
N ARG A 248 -19.45 -21.04 22.41
CA ARG A 248 -20.03 -20.26 23.52
C ARG A 248 -21.17 -21.01 24.20
N GLU A 249 -22.11 -21.57 23.43
CA GLU A 249 -23.23 -22.32 24.00
C GLU A 249 -22.76 -23.59 24.73
N ALA A 250 -21.71 -24.25 24.23
CA ALA A 250 -21.08 -25.38 24.93
C ALA A 250 -20.49 -24.96 26.29
N LYS A 251 -19.77 -23.82 26.34
CA LYS A 251 -19.26 -23.27 27.61
C LYS A 251 -20.37 -22.87 28.57
N GLU A 252 -21.46 -22.29 28.07
CA GLU A 252 -22.63 -21.95 28.88
C GLU A 252 -23.34 -23.20 29.42
N ARG A 253 -23.47 -24.25 28.61
CA ARG A 253 -23.98 -25.55 29.05
C ARG A 253 -23.13 -26.11 30.19
N ASP A 254 -21.81 -26.09 30.03
CA ASP A 254 -20.89 -26.60 31.03
C ASP A 254 -20.94 -25.75 32.32
N ARG A 255 -21.04 -24.42 32.21
CA ARG A 255 -21.26 -23.51 33.35
C ARG A 255 -22.53 -23.89 34.11
N LYS A 256 -23.66 -24.05 33.42
CA LYS A 256 -24.94 -24.42 34.04
C LYS A 256 -24.90 -25.80 34.69
N ARG A 257 -24.20 -26.77 34.08
CA ARG A 257 -24.00 -28.10 34.67
C ARG A 257 -23.22 -28.00 35.97
N ILE A 258 -22.11 -27.27 35.99
CA ILE A 258 -21.30 -27.05 37.20
C ILE A 258 -22.11 -26.31 38.27
N GLU A 259 -22.90 -25.31 37.88
CA GLU A 259 -23.81 -24.59 38.78
C GLU A 259 -24.87 -25.52 39.39
N ALA A 260 -25.51 -26.37 38.58
CA ALA A 260 -26.48 -27.35 39.04
C ALA A 260 -25.87 -28.43 39.95
N GLU A 261 -24.68 -28.94 39.61
CA GLU A 261 -23.90 -29.85 40.45
C GLU A 261 -23.56 -29.19 41.80
N GLY A 262 -23.08 -27.94 41.78
CA GLY A 262 -22.80 -27.16 42.98
C GLY A 262 -24.03 -26.95 43.87
N ILE A 263 -25.18 -26.62 43.27
CA ILE A 263 -26.45 -26.48 44.01
C ILE A 263 -26.88 -27.83 44.59
N ARG A 264 -26.81 -28.92 43.83
CA ARG A 264 -27.16 -30.27 44.30
C ARG A 264 -26.29 -30.67 45.48
N ASP A 265 -24.98 -30.50 45.36
CA ASP A 265 -24.02 -30.90 46.38
C ASP A 265 -24.13 -30.00 47.63
N PHE A 266 -24.40 -28.71 47.44
CA PHE A 266 -24.76 -27.79 48.51
C PHE A 266 -26.05 -28.24 49.21
N GLN A 267 -27.12 -28.53 48.47
CA GLN A 267 -28.37 -29.01 49.04
C GLN A 267 -28.21 -30.33 49.78
N ALA A 268 -27.42 -31.27 49.27
CA ALA A 268 -27.14 -32.54 49.95
C ALA A 268 -26.36 -32.32 51.26
N THR A 269 -25.39 -31.41 51.26
CA THR A 269 -24.59 -31.06 52.46
C THR A 269 -25.45 -30.31 53.49
N VAL A 270 -26.26 -29.37 53.03
CA VAL A 270 -27.08 -28.51 53.88
C VAL A 270 -28.32 -29.26 54.39
N ALA A 271 -28.96 -30.13 53.61
CA ALA A 271 -30.11 -30.93 54.06
C ALA A 271 -29.76 -31.81 55.28
N ASN A 272 -28.52 -32.30 55.36
CA ASN A 272 -28.04 -33.04 56.53
C ASN A 272 -27.82 -32.15 57.78
N THR A 273 -27.71 -30.83 57.60
CA THR A 273 -27.53 -29.84 58.69
C THR A 273 -28.79 -29.00 58.97
N ILE A 274 -29.80 -29.04 58.10
CA ILE A 274 -31.12 -28.43 58.30
C ILE A 274 -31.91 -29.27 59.30
N THR A 275 -31.83 -28.89 60.58
CA THR A 275 -32.80 -29.30 61.60
C THR A 275 -33.94 -28.27 61.69
N PRO A 276 -35.16 -28.68 62.11
CA PRO A 276 -36.27 -27.75 62.32
C PRO A 276 -35.92 -26.58 63.26
N GLU A 277 -35.05 -26.81 64.24
CA GLU A 277 -34.53 -25.77 65.13
C GLU A 277 -33.63 -24.74 64.41
N TYR A 278 -32.79 -25.17 63.46
CA TYR A 278 -31.91 -24.27 62.70
C TYR A 278 -32.70 -23.36 61.74
N LEU A 279 -33.74 -23.89 61.08
CA LEU A 279 -34.64 -23.08 60.25
C LEU A 279 -35.41 -22.05 61.07
N ARG A 280 -35.87 -22.41 62.28
CA ARG A 280 -36.49 -21.46 63.22
C ARG A 280 -35.50 -20.39 63.66
N LEU A 281 -34.26 -20.75 64.00
CA LEU A 281 -33.21 -19.79 64.36
C LEU A 281 -32.93 -18.83 63.21
N ARG A 282 -32.78 -19.33 61.97
CA ARG A 282 -32.56 -18.47 60.80
C ARG A 282 -33.76 -17.61 60.43
N GLY A 283 -34.98 -18.11 60.63
CA GLY A 283 -36.21 -17.32 60.50
C GLY A 283 -36.25 -16.16 61.49
N ILE A 284 -35.86 -16.39 62.75
CA ILE A 284 -35.74 -15.33 63.78
C ILE A 284 -34.66 -14.32 63.41
N GLU A 285 -33.48 -14.75 62.96
CA GLU A 285 -32.41 -13.85 62.54
C GLU A 285 -32.76 -13.01 61.31
N ALA A 286 -33.39 -13.61 60.29
CA ALA A 286 -33.88 -12.88 59.13
C ALA A 286 -34.96 -11.86 59.53
N THR A 287 -35.90 -12.26 60.38
CA THR A 287 -36.94 -11.37 60.90
C THR A 287 -36.35 -10.24 61.74
N SER A 288 -35.32 -10.52 62.55
CA SER A 288 -34.57 -9.52 63.31
C SER A 288 -33.86 -8.53 62.38
N ALA A 289 -33.12 -9.02 61.38
CA ALA A 289 -32.44 -8.19 60.40
C ALA A 289 -33.41 -7.27 59.63
N PHE A 290 -34.57 -7.80 59.21
CA PHE A 290 -35.64 -7.01 58.58
C PHE A 290 -36.28 -6.01 59.54
N ALA A 291 -36.50 -6.37 60.81
CA ALA A 291 -37.03 -5.46 61.84
C ALA A 291 -36.08 -4.29 62.15
N THR A 292 -34.76 -4.50 62.06
CA THR A 292 -33.76 -3.43 62.15
C THR A 292 -33.50 -2.70 60.83
N SER A 293 -34.09 -3.13 59.70
CA SER A 293 -33.87 -2.48 58.41
C SER A 293 -34.71 -1.18 58.29
N PRO A 294 -34.14 -0.08 57.77
CA PRO A 294 -34.79 1.23 57.78
C PRO A 294 -36.05 1.36 56.89
N ASN A 295 -36.41 0.33 56.12
CA ASN A 295 -37.55 0.33 55.19
C ASN A 295 -38.71 -0.61 55.61
N ALA A 296 -38.66 -1.25 56.78
CA ALA A 296 -39.76 -2.12 57.22
C ALA A 296 -40.91 -1.30 57.83
N LYS A 297 -42.02 -1.11 57.09
CA LYS A 297 -43.17 -0.32 57.59
C LYS A 297 -44.24 -1.11 58.34
N THR A 298 -44.53 -2.38 58.00
CA THR A 298 -45.42 -3.26 58.79
C THR A 298 -45.08 -4.73 58.52
N ILE A 299 -44.82 -5.53 59.57
CA ILE A 299 -44.56 -6.98 59.47
C ILE A 299 -45.63 -7.70 60.30
N ILE A 300 -46.42 -8.59 59.68
CA ILE A 300 -47.39 -9.46 60.38
C ILE A 300 -46.83 -10.88 60.44
N ILE A 301 -46.52 -11.34 61.64
CA ILE A 301 -46.02 -12.69 61.90
C ILE A 301 -47.24 -13.58 62.17
N GLY A 302 -47.59 -14.45 61.22
CA GLY A 302 -48.85 -15.19 61.26
C GLY A 302 -48.82 -16.52 60.53
N GLY A 303 -48.28 -17.54 61.20
CA GLY A 303 -48.38 -18.96 60.84
C GLY A 303 -47.77 -19.81 61.96
N ARG A 304 -48.28 -21.03 62.19
CA ARG A 304 -47.86 -21.92 63.30
C ARG A 304 -46.35 -22.22 63.36
N ASP A 305 -45.60 -21.92 62.29
CA ASP A 305 -44.17 -22.22 62.15
C ASP A 305 -43.24 -20.98 62.18
N GLY A 306 -43.75 -19.76 62.40
CA GLY A 306 -42.93 -18.57 62.66
C GLY A 306 -42.22 -17.95 61.44
N LEU A 307 -42.61 -18.33 60.21
CA LEU A 307 -42.13 -17.70 58.98
C LEU A 307 -42.94 -16.42 58.68
N PRO A 308 -42.29 -15.32 58.23
CA PRO A 308 -42.98 -14.05 57.95
C PRO A 308 -43.86 -14.15 56.69
N VAL A 309 -45.07 -13.58 56.75
CA VAL A 309 -46.00 -13.51 55.60
C VAL A 309 -45.85 -12.15 54.94
N ILE A 310 -45.48 -12.14 53.66
CA ILE A 310 -45.45 -10.93 52.84
C ILE A 310 -46.89 -10.66 52.38
N LEU A 311 -47.57 -9.69 53.00
CA LEU A 311 -48.86 -9.21 52.55
C LEU A 311 -48.62 -8.19 51.43
N ASN A 312 -48.93 -8.58 50.19
CA ASN A 312 -49.00 -7.65 49.07
C ASN A 312 -50.29 -6.82 49.20
N THR A 313 -50.24 -5.68 49.88
CA THR A 313 -51.34 -4.70 49.90
C THR A 313 -51.20 -3.72 48.74
N GLY A 314 -51.53 -4.19 47.55
CA GLY A 314 -51.79 -3.37 46.38
C GLY A 314 -52.98 -3.97 45.63
N ASP A 315 -54.19 -3.55 45.98
CA ASP A 315 -55.34 -3.75 45.10
C ASP A 315 -55.24 -2.72 43.98
N ASP A 316 -54.82 -3.20 42.81
CA ASP A 316 -55.32 -2.80 41.48
C ASP A 316 -55.02 -3.96 40.53
N ALA A 317 -55.84 -5.01 40.59
CA ALA A 317 -55.99 -5.90 39.46
C ALA A 317 -57.00 -5.27 38.50
N HIS A 318 -56.51 -4.59 37.46
CA HIS A 318 -57.25 -4.53 36.20
C HIS A 318 -56.98 -5.84 35.43
N PRO A 319 -58.00 -6.68 35.17
CA PRO A 319 -57.86 -7.83 34.28
C PRO A 319 -58.04 -7.36 32.84
N GLN A 320 -57.03 -7.55 31.98
CA GLN A 320 -57.21 -7.52 30.52
C GLN A 320 -56.31 -8.56 29.82
N GLU A 321 -56.89 -9.77 29.75
CA GLU A 321 -57.04 -10.69 28.61
C GLU A 321 -55.88 -10.98 27.62
N ALA A 322 -55.67 -12.28 27.40
CA ALA A 322 -54.70 -12.88 26.49
C ALA A 322 -55.10 -12.72 25.01
N PRO A 323 -54.13 -12.66 24.07
CA PRO A 323 -54.44 -12.83 22.65
C PRO A 323 -53.88 -14.14 22.09
N LYS A 324 -54.80 -15.02 21.68
CA LYS A 324 -54.83 -15.85 20.44
C LYS A 324 -55.99 -16.86 20.54
N PRO A 325 -56.68 -17.28 19.46
CA PRO A 325 -57.18 -16.60 18.25
C PRO A 325 -58.71 -16.83 18.00
N ALA A 326 -59.25 -16.18 16.95
CA ALA A 326 -60.33 -16.61 16.02
C ALA A 326 -61.82 -16.16 16.17
N ALA A 327 -62.35 -15.65 15.03
CA ALA A 327 -63.67 -15.83 14.37
C ALA A 327 -65.01 -15.49 15.11
N GLU A 328 -65.76 -14.48 14.64
CA GLU A 328 -67.09 -14.53 13.91
C GLU A 328 -68.33 -14.53 14.87
N GLU A 329 -69.50 -13.88 14.69
CA GLU A 329 -70.21 -13.16 13.62
C GLU A 329 -71.51 -12.45 14.14
N HIS A 330 -72.03 -11.46 13.38
CA HIS A 330 -73.42 -10.92 13.25
C HIS A 330 -74.13 -10.13 14.41
N GLY A 331 -74.78 -8.96 14.21
CA GLY A 331 -74.98 -8.08 13.06
C GLY A 331 -76.01 -6.96 13.33
N ARG A 332 -75.89 -5.80 12.66
CA ARG A 332 -76.87 -5.16 11.73
C ARG A 332 -76.66 -3.64 11.56
N ALA A 333 -76.70 -3.22 10.30
CA ALA A 333 -76.40 -1.91 9.70
C ALA A 333 -77.50 -0.82 9.95
N PRO A 334 -77.39 0.46 9.49
CA PRO A 334 -77.05 0.88 8.11
C PRO A 334 -76.05 2.07 7.94
N ALA A 335 -75.56 2.23 6.71
CA ALA A 335 -74.61 3.23 6.18
C ALA A 335 -75.34 4.53 5.69
N PRO A 336 -74.71 5.60 5.09
CA PRO A 336 -73.74 5.52 3.97
C PRO A 336 -72.64 6.63 3.79
N ARG A 337 -71.56 6.24 3.08
CA ARG A 337 -70.89 6.90 1.90
C ARG A 337 -69.89 8.10 2.03
N ALA A 338 -68.67 7.79 1.55
CA ALA A 338 -67.74 8.52 0.65
C ALA A 338 -66.83 9.69 1.11
N GLU A 339 -65.53 9.54 0.77
CA GLU A 339 -64.75 10.35 -0.21
C GLU A 339 -63.36 10.90 0.25
N ALA A 340 -62.34 10.49 -0.53
CA ALA A 340 -61.01 11.03 -0.88
C ALA A 340 -60.30 12.18 -0.10
N ALA A 341 -58.97 12.02 0.13
CA ALA A 341 -57.89 12.79 -0.53
C ALA A 341 -56.47 12.57 0.10
N LYS A 342 -55.43 12.63 -0.74
CA LYS A 342 -53.96 12.74 -0.47
C LYS A 342 -53.47 14.10 -1.05
N PRO A 343 -52.18 14.58 -1.00
CA PRO A 343 -51.01 14.38 -0.08
C PRO A 343 -50.10 15.64 0.24
N ALA A 344 -49.11 15.48 1.17
CA ALA A 344 -47.72 16.04 1.28
C ALA A 344 -47.40 17.57 1.51
N PRO A 345 -46.13 18.03 1.77
CA PRO A 345 -45.12 17.69 2.81
C PRO A 345 -44.36 18.93 3.43
N GLY A 346 -43.43 18.76 4.40
CA GLY A 346 -42.42 19.81 4.73
C GLY A 346 -41.51 19.68 5.97
N ALA A 347 -40.20 19.50 5.71
CA ALA A 347 -38.99 20.09 6.32
C ALA A 347 -38.47 19.78 7.76
N ALA A 348 -37.12 19.75 7.82
CA ALA A 348 -36.17 19.35 8.89
C ALA A 348 -36.04 20.31 10.10
N PRO A 349 -35.17 19.98 11.09
CA PRO A 349 -34.06 20.92 11.36
C PRO A 349 -32.72 20.29 11.82
N ALA A 350 -31.70 21.16 11.81
CA ALA A 350 -30.29 20.93 12.10
C ALA A 350 -29.81 21.49 13.48
N ALA A 351 -28.78 20.83 14.02
CA ALA A 351 -27.57 21.34 14.71
C ALA A 351 -27.59 22.32 15.92
N LYS A 352 -26.89 21.88 16.99
CA LYS A 352 -25.81 22.53 17.79
C LYS A 352 -26.00 22.44 19.31
N ARG A 353 -24.95 21.96 19.99
CA ARG A 353 -24.71 22.09 21.44
C ARG A 353 -23.20 22.24 21.68
N PRO A 354 -22.73 23.19 22.50
CA PRO A 354 -21.31 23.32 22.83
C PRO A 354 -20.94 22.63 24.16
N GLU A 355 -19.63 22.39 24.31
CA GLU A 355 -18.90 21.73 25.39
C GLU A 355 -19.01 22.40 26.78
N PRO A 356 -18.46 21.76 27.82
CA PRO A 356 -17.60 22.51 28.72
C PRO A 356 -16.24 21.84 29.03
N THR A 357 -15.24 22.71 29.08
CA THR A 357 -13.88 22.57 29.61
C THR A 357 -13.84 22.27 31.11
N VAL A 358 -12.92 21.40 31.55
CA VAL A 358 -12.25 21.50 32.87
C VAL A 358 -10.79 21.08 32.73
N ALA A 359 -9.88 21.95 33.18
CA ALA A 359 -8.44 21.76 33.29
C ALA A 359 -8.03 21.35 34.72
N ARG A 360 -6.94 20.57 34.87
CA ARG A 360 -6.11 20.55 36.10
C ARG A 360 -4.67 20.03 35.87
N GLU A 361 -3.70 20.93 36.13
CA GLU A 361 -2.26 20.76 36.47
C GLU A 361 -2.03 19.84 37.72
N ALA A 362 -0.86 19.26 38.08
CA ALA A 362 0.53 19.23 37.58
C ALA A 362 1.34 18.14 38.37
N ALA A 363 2.35 17.55 37.71
CA ALA A 363 3.67 17.06 38.21
C ALA A 363 3.79 15.85 39.19
N PRO A 364 5.01 15.32 39.46
CA PRO A 364 5.92 14.62 38.55
C PRO A 364 6.25 13.19 39.04
N GLY A 365 6.69 12.30 38.13
CA GLY A 365 6.98 10.90 38.45
C GLY A 365 8.37 10.63 39.03
N PRO A 366 8.58 9.43 39.63
CA PRO A 366 9.88 8.80 39.70
C PRO A 366 9.96 7.54 38.83
N THR A 367 11.09 7.44 38.15
CA THR A 367 11.74 6.28 37.52
C THR A 367 11.51 4.96 38.27
N ASN A 368 11.16 3.90 37.52
CA ASN A 368 11.49 2.51 37.89
C ASN A 368 11.58 1.61 36.63
N ALA A 369 12.48 0.64 36.77
CA ALA A 369 13.08 -0.27 35.80
C ALA A 369 12.13 -1.10 34.89
N PRO A 370 12.64 -1.66 33.77
CA PRO A 370 11.85 -2.51 32.88
C PRO A 370 11.59 -3.90 33.51
N THR A 371 10.32 -4.26 33.63
CA THR A 371 9.87 -5.60 33.99
C THR A 371 9.83 -6.49 32.75
N THR A 372 10.59 -7.59 32.81
CA THR A 372 10.58 -8.72 31.88
C THR A 372 9.15 -9.29 31.70
N PRO A 373 8.70 -9.64 30.47
CA PRO A 373 7.45 -10.36 30.28
C PRO A 373 7.59 -11.82 30.74
N ALA A 374 6.66 -12.25 31.58
CA ALA A 374 6.56 -13.63 32.05
C ALA A 374 6.20 -14.59 30.91
N GLU A 375 6.89 -15.72 30.93
CA GLU A 375 6.84 -16.88 30.05
C GLU A 375 5.48 -17.60 30.12
N ALA A 376 4.92 -17.97 28.97
CA ALA A 376 3.69 -18.74 28.86
C ALA A 376 3.95 -20.23 29.18
N PRO A 377 3.01 -20.95 29.83
CA PRO A 377 3.20 -22.37 30.14
C PRO A 377 3.10 -23.26 28.87
N PRO A 378 3.86 -24.37 28.78
CA PRO A 378 3.85 -25.24 27.61
C PRO A 378 2.59 -26.12 27.54
N LEU A 379 2.16 -26.44 26.32
CA LEU A 379 1.05 -27.35 26.01
C LEU A 379 1.42 -28.81 26.37
N PRO A 380 0.44 -29.68 26.71
CA PRO A 380 0.70 -31.09 27.03
C PRO A 380 0.97 -31.93 25.77
N ASN A 381 1.94 -32.85 25.88
CA ASN A 381 2.36 -33.79 24.84
C ASN A 381 1.25 -34.76 24.38
N GLU A 382 1.08 -34.91 23.06
CA GLU A 382 0.32 -36.01 22.44
C GLU A 382 1.10 -37.34 22.52
N PRO A 383 0.43 -38.49 22.75
CA PRO A 383 1.07 -39.80 22.66
C PRO A 383 1.16 -40.27 21.20
N THR A 384 2.38 -40.43 20.70
CA THR A 384 2.73 -41.14 19.46
C THR A 384 2.31 -42.62 19.53
N GLY A 385 1.39 -43.04 18.65
CA GLY A 385 1.14 -44.44 18.30
C GLY A 385 2.04 -44.92 17.15
N PRO A 386 2.26 -46.23 16.98
CA PRO A 386 3.28 -46.77 16.07
C PRO A 386 2.88 -46.70 14.59
N VAL A 387 3.88 -46.35 13.78
CA VAL A 387 3.88 -46.28 12.31
C VAL A 387 3.72 -47.68 11.71
N ALA A 388 2.79 -47.82 10.76
CA ALA A 388 2.64 -49.02 9.93
C ALA A 388 3.32 -48.80 8.55
N ASP A 389 4.11 -49.78 8.12
CA ASP A 389 4.81 -49.82 6.83
C ASP A 389 3.86 -49.78 5.61
N PRO A 390 4.30 -49.22 4.48
CA PRO A 390 3.52 -49.25 3.24
C PRO A 390 3.62 -50.61 2.53
N PRO A 391 2.55 -51.08 1.86
CA PRO A 391 2.61 -52.32 1.11
C PRO A 391 3.38 -52.15 -0.21
N GLN A 392 4.26 -53.11 -0.48
CA GLN A 392 4.84 -53.30 -1.80
C GLN A 392 3.77 -53.76 -2.80
N ARG A 393 3.68 -53.08 -3.94
CA ARG A 393 3.47 -53.71 -5.24
C ARG A 393 3.96 -52.84 -6.38
#